data_AF-E1QZ47-F1
#
_entry.id   AF-E1QZ47-F1
#
_cell.length_a   1.000
_cell.length_b   1.000
_cell.length_c   1.000
_cell.angle_alpha   90.00
_cell.angle_beta   90.00
_cell.angle_gamma   90.00
#
_symmetry.space_group_name_H-M   'P 1'
#
loop_
_entity.id
_entity.type
_entity.pdbx_description
1 polymer ?
#
loop_
_entity_poly.entity_id
_entity_poly.type
_entity_poly.pdbx_seq_one_letter_code
_entity_poly.pdbx_strand_id
1 'polypeptide(L)'
;MPSWNIHTAHVESLLRTHDVAELGIRDANAFLFGNVLPDVYVGYMVTDVSRRLEYAETHLADPTFVPEPRYQEFWERYGWPSNSRGVVSDVVLGAWCHLMADNVYNARNNAFIRERGIRPGERTRIRKQRDFDTFGRTLDISSTFVVDAGLLAQCAAFPQYAVAERDVRAAVEVANQVVAANRRDHIDGAAAYSMLTAGFFREAFDAVESLMAESLAAYAAGTFARGGGSGVQPSGQGVRVGSRCAQGDGRAMQGGEE
;
A
#
# COMPACT_ATOMS: atom_id res chain seq x y z
N MET A 1 3.40 1.91 8.16
CA MET A 1 2.64 2.07 6.91
C MET A 1 1.67 3.23 7.13
N PRO A 2 1.07 3.81 6.09
CA PRO A 2 -0.16 4.58 6.27
C PRO A 2 -1.15 3.80 7.15
N SER A 3 -1.95 4.51 7.95
CA SER A 3 -2.98 3.88 8.77
C SER A 3 -4.20 3.52 7.91
N TRP A 4 -5.02 2.57 8.35
CA TRP A 4 -6.25 2.21 7.63
C TRP A 4 -7.23 3.38 7.46
N ASN A 5 -7.16 4.39 8.34
CA ASN A 5 -7.92 5.63 8.16
C ASN A 5 -7.51 6.37 6.89
N ILE A 6 -6.21 6.44 6.61
CA ILE A 6 -5.67 7.09 5.40
C ILE A 6 -6.10 6.32 4.16
N HIS A 7 -5.96 4.99 4.16
CA HIS A 7 -6.42 4.16 3.06
C HIS A 7 -7.92 4.34 2.80
N THR A 8 -8.73 4.29 3.85
CA THR A 8 -10.18 4.46 3.75
C THR A 8 -10.53 5.84 3.22
N ALA A 9 -9.87 6.90 3.69
CA ALA A 9 -10.10 8.27 3.23
C ALA A 9 -9.83 8.45 1.73
N HIS A 10 -8.79 7.82 1.19
CA HIS A 10 -8.50 7.87 -0.24
C HIS A 10 -9.63 7.28 -1.08
N VAL A 11 -10.06 6.07 -0.74
CA VAL A 11 -11.16 5.42 -1.47
C VAL A 11 -12.48 6.16 -1.29
N GLU A 12 -12.77 6.67 -0.09
CA GLU A 12 -13.95 7.52 0.14
C GLU A 12 -13.91 8.81 -0.70
N SER A 13 -12.74 9.44 -0.80
CA SER A 13 -12.54 10.64 -1.61
C SER A 13 -12.85 10.35 -3.07
N LEU A 14 -12.29 9.27 -3.65
CA LEU A 14 -12.57 8.84 -5.02
C LEU A 14 -14.06 8.60 -5.25
N LEU A 15 -14.70 7.78 -4.40
CA LEU A 15 -16.12 7.43 -4.52
C LEU A 15 -17.05 8.65 -4.39
N ARG A 16 -16.63 9.69 -3.68
CA ARG A 16 -17.41 10.92 -3.47
C ARG A 16 -17.21 11.95 -4.57
N THR A 17 -16.03 12.01 -5.16
CA THR A 17 -15.61 13.11 -6.04
C THR A 17 -15.63 12.78 -7.53
N HIS A 18 -15.68 11.49 -7.88
CA HIS A 18 -15.66 11.01 -9.25
C HIS A 18 -16.92 10.20 -9.56
N ASP A 19 -17.30 10.11 -10.84
CA ASP A 19 -18.25 9.09 -11.27
C ASP A 19 -17.56 7.72 -11.23
N VAL A 20 -18.10 6.81 -10.42
CA VAL A 20 -17.56 5.45 -10.26
C VAL A 20 -17.50 4.68 -11.59
N ALA A 21 -18.39 4.99 -12.54
CA ALA A 21 -18.36 4.39 -13.87
C ALA A 21 -17.14 4.85 -14.69
N GLU A 22 -16.72 6.11 -14.55
CA GLU A 22 -15.52 6.65 -15.19
C GLU A 22 -14.23 6.06 -14.62
N LEU A 23 -14.28 5.55 -13.38
CA LEU A 23 -13.19 4.82 -12.72
C LEU A 23 -13.25 3.30 -12.95
N GLY A 24 -14.27 2.81 -13.67
CA GLY A 24 -14.46 1.39 -13.94
C GLY A 24 -14.90 0.57 -12.72
N ILE A 25 -15.35 1.25 -11.66
CA ILE A 25 -15.82 0.67 -10.40
C ILE A 25 -17.31 0.34 -10.52
N ARG A 26 -17.72 -0.86 -10.11
CA ARG A 26 -19.11 -1.35 -10.24
C ARG A 26 -19.75 -1.70 -8.92
N ASP A 27 -18.94 -2.24 -8.01
CA ASP A 27 -19.32 -2.56 -6.65
C ASP A 27 -18.44 -1.74 -5.70
N ALA A 28 -18.98 -0.61 -5.24
CA ALA A 28 -18.27 0.30 -4.35
C ALA A 28 -17.93 -0.34 -2.99
N ASN A 29 -18.76 -1.29 -2.50
CA ASN A 29 -18.50 -1.99 -1.25
C ASN A 29 -17.31 -2.96 -1.41
N ALA A 30 -17.27 -3.70 -2.51
CA ALA A 30 -16.14 -4.55 -2.86
C ALA A 30 -14.84 -3.76 -3.10
N PHE A 31 -14.93 -2.61 -3.79
CA PHE A 31 -13.80 -1.70 -3.99
C PHE A 31 -13.24 -1.18 -2.65
N LEU A 32 -14.14 -0.71 -1.77
CA LEU A 32 -13.80 -0.25 -0.43
C LEU A 32 -13.09 -1.33 0.39
N PHE A 33 -13.65 -2.55 0.43
CA PHE A 33 -13.01 -3.67 1.14
C PHE A 33 -11.67 -4.08 0.51
N GLY A 34 -11.58 -4.09 -0.82
CA GLY A 34 -10.35 -4.39 -1.54
C GLY A 34 -9.17 -3.55 -1.06
N ASN A 35 -9.41 -2.29 -0.71
CA ASN A 35 -8.39 -1.36 -0.25
C ASN A 35 -7.89 -1.60 1.20
N VAL A 36 -8.48 -2.52 1.95
CA VAL A 36 -7.91 -3.01 3.22
C VAL A 36 -7.49 -4.49 3.14
N LEU A 37 -7.85 -5.18 2.06
CA LEU A 37 -7.61 -6.60 1.87
C LEU A 37 -6.12 -7.01 2.00
N PRO A 38 -5.13 -6.28 1.44
CA PRO A 38 -3.72 -6.67 1.52
C PRO A 38 -3.18 -6.86 2.93
N ASP A 39 -3.81 -6.21 3.93
CA ASP A 39 -3.43 -6.27 5.34
C ASP A 39 -4.15 -7.37 6.14
N VAL A 40 -5.20 -7.98 5.59
CA VAL A 40 -6.03 -8.97 6.31
C VAL A 40 -5.17 -10.14 6.78
N TYR A 41 -4.40 -10.76 5.87
CA TYR A 41 -3.57 -11.93 6.20
C TYR A 41 -2.18 -11.62 6.74
N VAL A 42 -1.80 -10.35 6.86
CA VAL A 42 -0.56 -9.97 7.55
C VAL A 42 -0.68 -10.22 9.06
N GLY A 43 -1.91 -10.18 9.60
CA GLY A 43 -2.19 -10.53 11.00
C GLY A 43 -2.11 -9.37 12.00
N TYR A 44 -1.97 -8.13 11.51
CA TYR A 44 -2.09 -6.91 12.34
C TYR A 44 -3.50 -6.37 12.41
N MET A 45 -4.25 -6.43 11.29
CA MET A 45 -5.64 -5.98 11.22
C MET A 45 -6.57 -6.95 11.96
N VAL A 46 -6.49 -8.22 11.60
CA VAL A 46 -7.23 -9.30 12.22
C VAL A 46 -6.22 -10.25 12.85
N THR A 47 -6.24 -10.39 14.18
CA THR A 47 -5.23 -11.18 14.89
C THR A 47 -5.47 -12.69 14.80
N ASP A 48 -6.74 -13.09 14.75
CA ASP A 48 -7.20 -14.50 14.64
C ASP A 48 -7.69 -14.79 13.22
N VAL A 49 -6.75 -14.88 12.28
CA VAL A 49 -7.00 -15.21 10.88
C VAL A 49 -6.76 -16.68 10.58
N SER A 50 -7.48 -17.21 9.60
CA SER A 50 -7.35 -18.62 9.19
C SER A 50 -5.98 -19.02 8.68
N ARG A 51 -5.22 -18.06 8.17
CA ARG A 51 -3.85 -18.22 7.73
C ARG A 51 -3.13 -16.88 7.84
N ARG A 52 -1.80 -16.94 7.92
CA ARG A 52 -0.93 -15.77 7.85
C ARG A 52 -0.12 -15.83 6.58
N LEU A 53 0.04 -14.69 5.93
CA LEU A 53 0.90 -14.49 4.78
C LEU A 53 1.95 -13.44 5.13
N GLU A 54 3.14 -13.57 4.56
CA GLU A 54 4.19 -12.60 4.79
C GLU A 54 3.84 -11.27 4.13
N TYR A 55 4.22 -10.16 4.75
CA TYR A 55 3.96 -8.83 4.19
C TYR A 55 4.51 -8.68 2.76
N ALA A 56 5.70 -9.25 2.51
CA ALA A 56 6.33 -9.26 1.19
C ALA A 56 5.49 -10.00 0.13
N GLU A 57 4.69 -10.99 0.55
CA GLU A 57 3.81 -11.74 -0.35
C GLU A 57 2.55 -10.94 -0.68
N THR A 58 1.90 -10.34 0.32
CA THR A 58 0.65 -9.60 0.10
C THR A 58 0.89 -8.25 -0.60
N HIS A 59 2.02 -7.60 -0.35
CA HIS A 59 2.36 -6.28 -0.89
C HIS A 59 3.36 -6.30 -2.05
N LEU A 60 3.87 -7.48 -2.42
CA LEU A 60 4.93 -7.65 -3.43
C LEU A 60 6.12 -6.71 -3.16
N ALA A 61 6.59 -6.64 -1.93
CA ALA A 61 7.61 -5.67 -1.52
C ALA A 61 8.91 -6.34 -1.05
N ASP A 62 10.04 -5.65 -1.24
CA ASP A 62 11.30 -6.03 -0.63
C ASP A 62 11.29 -5.64 0.87
N PRO A 63 11.50 -6.60 1.80
CA PRO A 63 11.43 -6.33 3.23
C PRO A 63 12.69 -5.64 3.81
N THR A 64 13.74 -5.40 3.02
CA THR A 64 15.03 -4.92 3.54
C THR A 64 15.02 -3.44 3.99
N PHE A 65 14.06 -2.62 3.54
CA PHE A 65 13.86 -1.23 3.99
C PHE A 65 12.39 -0.96 4.34
N VAL A 66 11.98 0.30 4.62
CA VAL A 66 10.55 0.66 4.62
C VAL A 66 10.00 0.26 3.25
N PRO A 67 9.18 -0.80 3.19
CA PRO A 67 8.92 -1.49 1.95
C PRO A 67 8.11 -0.59 1.02
N GLU A 68 8.45 -0.54 -0.25
CA GLU A 68 7.67 0.18 -1.28
C GLU A 68 6.91 -0.86 -2.10
N PRO A 69 5.59 -1.05 -1.87
CA PRO A 69 4.84 -2.06 -2.59
C PRO A 69 4.88 -1.86 -4.10
N ARG A 70 5.04 -2.97 -4.85
CA ARG A 70 5.15 -2.92 -6.31
C ARG A 70 3.76 -2.98 -6.94
N TYR A 71 3.01 -1.88 -6.83
CA TYR A 71 1.63 -1.81 -7.36
C TYR A 71 1.52 -2.06 -8.87
N GLN A 72 2.55 -1.72 -9.66
CA GLN A 72 2.65 -2.05 -11.09
C GLN A 72 2.76 -3.57 -11.30
N GLU A 73 3.63 -4.24 -10.53
CA GLU A 73 3.79 -5.70 -10.61
C GLU A 73 2.51 -6.42 -10.18
N PHE A 74 1.80 -5.90 -9.17
CA PHE A 74 0.49 -6.40 -8.77
C PHE A 74 -0.51 -6.31 -9.93
N TRP A 75 -0.58 -5.15 -10.60
CA TRP A 75 -1.44 -4.99 -11.76
C TRP A 75 -1.10 -6.00 -12.86
N GLU A 76 0.16 -6.15 -13.23
CA GLU A 76 0.59 -7.05 -14.29
C GLU A 76 0.31 -8.53 -13.99
N ARG A 77 0.44 -8.94 -12.73
CA ARG A 77 0.23 -10.33 -12.30
C ARG A 77 -1.23 -10.67 -12.02
N TYR A 78 -1.99 -9.71 -11.50
CA TYR A 78 -3.28 -9.98 -10.90
C TYR A 78 -4.40 -9.11 -11.45
N GLY A 79 -4.17 -7.81 -11.70
CA GLY A 79 -5.14 -6.93 -12.33
C GLY A 79 -5.41 -7.30 -13.79
N TRP A 80 -4.40 -7.16 -14.63
CA TRP A 80 -4.46 -7.42 -16.07
C TRP A 80 -4.95 -8.83 -16.43
N PRO A 81 -4.44 -9.92 -15.82
CA PRO A 81 -4.89 -11.27 -16.18
C PRO A 81 -6.30 -11.60 -15.72
N SER A 82 -6.77 -10.97 -14.63
CA SER A 82 -8.16 -11.15 -14.15
C SER A 82 -9.19 -10.53 -15.11
N ASN A 83 -8.74 -9.75 -16.08
CA ASN A 83 -9.56 -9.11 -17.12
C ASN A 83 -10.09 -10.10 -18.20
N SER A 84 -10.17 -11.41 -17.91
CA SER A 84 -10.55 -12.46 -18.87
C SER A 84 -11.94 -12.29 -19.50
N ARG A 85 -12.77 -11.36 -19.00
CA ARG A 85 -14.10 -10.99 -19.52
C ARG A 85 -14.25 -9.49 -19.84
N GLY A 86 -13.15 -8.73 -19.89
CA GLY A 86 -13.17 -7.27 -20.07
C GLY A 86 -13.46 -6.47 -18.78
N VAL A 87 -13.33 -7.12 -17.62
CA VAL A 87 -13.63 -6.57 -16.30
C VAL A 87 -12.62 -7.06 -15.27
N VAL A 88 -11.98 -6.15 -14.54
CA VAL A 88 -11.27 -6.47 -13.29
C VAL A 88 -12.25 -6.38 -12.13
N SER A 89 -12.16 -7.29 -11.16
CA SER A 89 -13.02 -7.26 -9.97
C SER A 89 -12.72 -6.02 -9.10
N ASP A 90 -13.75 -5.45 -8.48
CA ASP A 90 -13.62 -4.26 -7.65
C ASP A 90 -12.73 -4.49 -6.42
N VAL A 91 -12.73 -5.70 -5.85
CA VAL A 91 -11.76 -6.08 -4.79
C VAL A 91 -10.31 -5.94 -5.28
N VAL A 92 -10.01 -6.32 -6.53
CA VAL A 92 -8.67 -6.18 -7.10
C VAL A 92 -8.32 -4.72 -7.36
N LEU A 93 -9.27 -3.91 -7.82
CA LEU A 93 -9.07 -2.46 -7.99
C LEU A 93 -8.79 -1.77 -6.64
N GLY A 94 -9.52 -2.14 -5.58
CA GLY A 94 -9.27 -1.65 -4.24
C GLY A 94 -7.89 -2.04 -3.71
N ALA A 95 -7.51 -3.31 -3.86
CA ALA A 95 -6.18 -3.79 -3.45
C ALA A 95 -5.07 -3.07 -4.22
N TRP A 96 -5.29 -2.75 -5.50
CA TRP A 96 -4.35 -1.98 -6.28
C TRP A 96 -4.16 -0.55 -5.74
N CYS A 97 -5.26 0.12 -5.38
CA CYS A 97 -5.24 1.44 -4.75
C CYS A 97 -4.49 1.42 -3.41
N HIS A 98 -4.70 0.39 -2.58
CA HIS A 98 -3.94 0.21 -1.34
C HIS A 98 -2.43 0.22 -1.59
N LEU A 99 -1.96 -0.56 -2.56
CA LEU A 99 -0.53 -0.66 -2.89
C LEU A 99 0.02 0.66 -3.47
N MET A 100 -0.78 1.43 -4.21
CA MET A 100 -0.40 2.77 -4.66
C MET A 100 -0.19 3.71 -3.48
N ALA A 101 -1.14 3.74 -2.53
CA ALA A 101 -1.06 4.58 -1.34
C ALA A 101 0.21 4.25 -0.55
N ASP A 102 0.42 2.98 -0.24
CA ASP A 102 1.61 2.53 0.47
C ASP A 102 2.90 2.91 -0.24
N ASN A 103 2.96 2.68 -1.55
CA ASN A 103 4.15 2.99 -2.34
C ASN A 103 4.49 4.47 -2.27
N VAL A 104 3.52 5.35 -2.52
CA VAL A 104 3.73 6.81 -2.53
C VAL A 104 4.12 7.31 -1.14
N TYR A 105 3.39 6.92 -0.10
CA TYR A 105 3.69 7.36 1.26
C TYR A 105 5.06 6.86 1.74
N ASN A 106 5.41 5.61 1.43
CA ASN A 106 6.69 5.06 1.83
C ASN A 106 7.85 5.67 1.04
N ALA A 107 7.72 5.81 -0.28
CA ALA A 107 8.74 6.47 -1.11
C ALA A 107 9.01 7.91 -0.65
N ARG A 108 7.93 8.68 -0.38
CA ARG A 108 8.06 10.04 0.17
C ARG A 108 8.67 10.06 1.56
N ASN A 109 8.27 9.15 2.45
CA ASN A 109 8.88 9.02 3.78
C ASN A 109 10.37 8.68 3.67
N ASN A 110 10.76 7.81 2.74
CA ASN A 110 12.13 7.40 2.50
C ASN A 110 12.97 8.58 2.01
N ALA A 111 12.43 9.38 1.07
CA ALA A 111 13.04 10.62 0.63
C ALA A 111 13.19 11.63 1.79
N PHE A 112 12.14 11.85 2.59
CA PHE A 112 12.14 12.76 3.73
C PHE A 112 13.20 12.38 4.79
N ILE A 113 13.31 11.09 5.11
CA ILE A 113 14.32 10.57 6.05
C ILE A 113 15.74 10.84 5.51
N ARG A 114 15.98 10.54 4.23
CA ARG A 114 17.27 10.71 3.56
C ARG A 114 17.69 12.19 3.52
N GLU A 115 16.79 13.07 3.07
CA GLU A 115 17.06 14.51 2.91
C GLU A 115 17.36 15.19 4.25
N ARG A 116 16.76 14.71 5.34
CA ARG A 116 16.95 15.26 6.69
C ARG A 116 18.00 14.54 7.51
N GLY A 117 18.69 13.54 6.94
CA GLY A 117 19.69 12.74 7.65
C GLY A 117 19.14 12.03 8.90
N ILE A 118 17.85 11.68 8.91
CA ILE A 118 17.21 11.02 10.05
C ILE A 118 17.74 9.59 10.12
N ARG A 119 18.26 9.18 11.27
CA ARG A 119 18.78 7.82 11.44
C ARG A 119 17.63 6.80 11.41
N PRO A 120 17.70 5.74 10.58
CA PRO A 120 16.78 4.61 10.65
C PRO A 120 16.86 3.92 12.02
N GLY A 121 15.76 3.27 12.42
CA GLY A 121 15.69 2.50 13.66
C GLY A 121 14.34 2.62 14.35
N GLU A 122 14.22 1.95 15.50
CA GLU A 122 12.95 1.77 16.20
C GLU A 122 12.29 3.09 16.62
N ARG A 123 13.08 4.04 17.13
CA ARG A 123 12.56 5.37 17.51
C ARG A 123 11.96 6.12 16.31
N THR A 124 12.59 6.01 15.14
CA THR A 124 12.11 6.64 13.90
C THR A 124 10.84 5.93 13.41
N ARG A 125 10.80 4.58 13.49
CA ARG A 125 9.62 3.79 13.16
C ARG A 125 8.41 4.15 14.02
N ILE A 126 8.58 4.27 15.34
CA ILE A 126 7.52 4.63 16.29
C ILE A 126 6.98 6.04 16.00
N ARG A 127 7.86 7.03 15.83
CA ARG A 127 7.46 8.41 15.52
C ARG A 127 6.71 8.48 14.19
N LYS A 128 7.23 7.81 13.16
CA LYS A 128 6.57 7.68 11.86
C LYS A 128 5.16 7.14 12.00
N GLN A 129 5.00 5.99 12.68
CA GLN A 129 3.69 5.35 12.81
C GLN A 129 2.71 6.24 13.58
N ARG A 130 3.17 6.87 14.68
CA ARG A 130 2.35 7.81 15.44
C ARG A 130 1.88 8.99 14.59
N ASP A 131 2.73 9.53 13.73
CA ASP A 131 2.36 10.65 12.85
C ASP A 131 1.35 10.22 11.78
N PHE A 132 1.48 9.02 11.19
CA PHE A 132 0.47 8.46 10.29
C PHE A 132 -0.87 8.23 10.99
N ASP A 133 -0.86 7.71 12.21
CA ASP A 133 -2.08 7.52 12.99
C ASP A 133 -2.73 8.86 13.33
N THR A 134 -1.90 9.87 13.65
CA THR A 134 -2.36 11.24 13.96
C THR A 134 -2.98 11.88 12.73
N PHE A 135 -2.31 11.81 11.57
CA PHE A 135 -2.87 12.32 10.32
C PHE A 135 -4.15 11.59 9.94
N GLY A 136 -4.18 10.26 10.05
CA GLY A 136 -5.39 9.46 9.81
C GLY A 136 -6.60 9.94 10.62
N ARG A 137 -6.41 10.38 11.86
CA ARG A 137 -7.48 10.93 12.72
C ARG A 137 -7.97 12.32 12.32
N THR A 138 -7.24 13.04 11.47
CA THR A 138 -7.69 14.33 10.92
C THR A 138 -8.60 14.14 9.70
N LEU A 139 -8.70 12.93 9.16
CA LEU A 139 -9.51 12.64 7.98
C LEU A 139 -10.94 12.31 8.40
N ASP A 140 -11.91 12.94 7.74
CA ASP A 140 -13.33 12.66 7.94
C ASP A 140 -13.76 11.46 7.09
N ILE A 141 -13.71 10.27 7.70
CA ILE A 141 -14.12 9.00 7.08
C ILE A 141 -15.43 8.51 7.70
N SER A 142 -16.29 7.93 6.86
CA SER A 142 -17.64 7.56 7.26
C SER A 142 -18.20 6.29 6.60
N SER A 143 -17.46 5.69 5.66
CA SER A 143 -17.92 4.52 4.93
C SER A 143 -18.05 3.30 5.81
N THR A 144 -19.04 2.48 5.48
CA THR A 144 -19.33 1.24 6.18
C THR A 144 -19.09 0.07 5.24
N PHE A 145 -18.29 -0.88 5.70
CA PHE A 145 -18.01 -2.13 5.01
C PHE A 145 -19.15 -3.11 5.29
N VAL A 146 -19.69 -3.73 4.25
CA VAL A 146 -20.83 -4.65 4.36
C VAL A 146 -20.44 -6.04 3.87
N VAL A 147 -20.78 -7.08 4.64
CA VAL A 147 -20.63 -8.46 4.17
C VAL A 147 -21.86 -8.83 3.34
N ASP A 148 -21.69 -8.90 2.03
CA ASP A 148 -22.71 -9.39 1.09
C ASP A 148 -22.16 -10.50 0.18
N ALA A 149 -23.03 -11.12 -0.62
CA ALA A 149 -22.65 -12.21 -1.51
C ALA A 149 -21.67 -11.78 -2.62
N GLY A 150 -21.74 -10.53 -3.08
CA GLY A 150 -20.86 -9.99 -4.11
C GLY A 150 -19.43 -9.85 -3.59
N LEU A 151 -19.27 -9.24 -2.42
CA LEU A 151 -18.00 -9.13 -1.72
C LEU A 151 -17.39 -10.51 -1.47
N LEU A 152 -18.15 -11.43 -0.89
CA LEU A 152 -17.66 -12.78 -0.58
C LEU A 152 -17.19 -13.53 -1.83
N ALA A 153 -17.91 -13.43 -2.94
CA ALA A 153 -17.53 -14.06 -4.20
C ALA A 153 -16.22 -13.47 -4.75
N GLN A 154 -16.07 -12.14 -4.73
CA GLN A 154 -14.86 -11.48 -5.21
C GLN A 154 -13.64 -11.80 -4.32
N CYS A 155 -13.82 -11.82 -3.00
CA CYS A 155 -12.77 -12.21 -2.05
C CYS A 155 -12.35 -13.68 -2.21
N ALA A 156 -13.29 -14.60 -2.42
CA ALA A 156 -12.97 -16.01 -2.68
C ALA A 156 -12.24 -16.20 -4.01
N ALA A 157 -12.52 -15.34 -5.00
CA ALA A 157 -11.89 -15.35 -6.31
C ALA A 157 -10.67 -14.40 -6.42
N PHE A 158 -10.19 -13.83 -5.32
CA PHE A 158 -9.09 -12.88 -5.35
C PHE A 158 -7.83 -13.55 -5.92
N PRO A 159 -7.26 -13.03 -7.04
CA PRO A 159 -6.30 -13.76 -7.88
C PRO A 159 -4.92 -13.95 -7.23
N GLN A 160 -4.53 -13.09 -6.30
CA GLN A 160 -3.28 -13.28 -5.56
C GLN A 160 -3.41 -14.44 -4.56
N TYR A 161 -4.57 -14.53 -3.89
CA TYR A 161 -4.91 -15.59 -2.94
C TYR A 161 -6.41 -15.54 -2.58
N ALA A 162 -7.07 -16.70 -2.42
CA ALA A 162 -8.48 -16.72 -2.00
C ALA A 162 -8.65 -16.34 -0.52
N VAL A 163 -9.61 -15.47 -0.17
CA VAL A 163 -9.88 -15.08 1.22
C VAL A 163 -11.07 -15.88 1.77
N ALA A 164 -10.89 -16.52 2.93
CA ALA A 164 -11.97 -17.29 3.56
C ALA A 164 -13.05 -16.36 4.12
N GLU A 165 -14.32 -16.75 3.97
CA GLU A 165 -15.47 -15.96 4.41
C GLU A 165 -15.37 -15.51 5.88
N ARG A 166 -14.88 -16.38 6.78
CA ARG A 166 -14.72 -16.03 8.19
C ARG A 166 -13.75 -14.86 8.40
N ASP A 167 -12.70 -14.79 7.59
CA ASP A 167 -11.69 -13.74 7.68
C ASP A 167 -12.20 -12.45 7.03
N VAL A 168 -13.01 -12.54 5.97
CA VAL A 168 -13.73 -11.37 5.41
C VAL A 168 -14.65 -10.76 6.45
N ARG A 169 -15.45 -11.59 7.14
CA ARG A 169 -16.36 -11.13 8.20
C ARG A 169 -15.62 -10.44 9.34
N ALA A 170 -14.53 -11.05 9.83
CA ALA A 170 -13.69 -10.47 10.87
C ALA A 170 -13.02 -9.15 10.41
N ALA A 171 -12.53 -9.09 9.19
CA ALA A 171 -11.92 -7.88 8.64
C ALA A 171 -12.93 -6.74 8.47
N VAL A 172 -14.14 -7.03 8.00
CA VAL A 172 -15.23 -6.04 7.91
C VAL A 172 -15.58 -5.49 9.30
N GLU A 173 -15.65 -6.34 10.32
CA GLU A 173 -15.91 -5.91 11.69
C GLU A 173 -14.81 -4.94 12.18
N VAL A 174 -13.54 -5.31 12.02
CA VAL A 174 -12.41 -4.45 12.40
C VAL A 174 -12.42 -3.13 11.61
N ALA A 175 -12.63 -3.17 10.29
CA ALA A 175 -12.67 -1.98 9.45
C ALA A 175 -13.77 -0.99 9.90
N ASN A 176 -14.96 -1.50 10.21
CA ASN A 176 -16.06 -0.68 10.74
C ASN A 176 -15.73 -0.12 12.13
N GLN A 177 -15.07 -0.89 13.00
CA GLN A 177 -14.61 -0.40 14.30
C GLN A 177 -13.57 0.73 14.16
N VAL A 178 -12.68 0.63 13.17
CA VAL A 178 -11.68 1.66 12.83
C VAL A 178 -12.36 2.95 12.38
N VAL A 179 -13.33 2.89 11.46
CA VAL A 179 -14.10 4.05 11.03
C VAL A 179 -14.87 4.67 12.21
N ALA A 180 -15.53 3.84 13.02
CA ALA A 180 -16.26 4.31 14.19
C ALA A 180 -15.33 4.97 15.23
N ALA A 181 -14.13 4.42 15.45
CA ALA A 181 -13.12 5.00 16.33
C ALA A 181 -12.61 6.33 15.78
N ASN A 182 -12.33 6.41 14.48
CA ASN A 182 -11.91 7.65 13.84
C ASN A 182 -12.94 8.78 14.04
N ARG A 183 -14.24 8.48 13.87
CA ARG A 183 -15.31 9.47 14.08
C ARG A 183 -15.43 9.93 15.53
N ARG A 184 -15.20 9.04 16.50
CA ARG A 184 -15.22 9.40 17.92
C ARG A 184 -14.00 10.20 18.34
N ASP A 185 -12.84 9.82 17.83
CA ASP A 185 -11.53 10.36 18.21
C ASP A 185 -10.98 11.32 17.15
N HIS A 186 -11.87 11.93 16.35
CA HIS A 186 -11.52 12.83 15.26
C HIS A 186 -10.74 14.02 15.81
N ILE A 187 -9.69 14.41 15.09
CA ILE A 187 -8.87 15.57 15.44
C ILE A 187 -9.31 16.75 14.59
N ASP A 188 -10.06 17.67 15.20
CA ASP A 188 -10.39 18.96 14.60
C ASP A 188 -9.16 19.87 14.53
N GLY A 189 -8.92 20.46 13.35
CA GLY A 189 -7.90 21.50 13.16
C GLY A 189 -6.47 20.99 12.98
N ALA A 190 -5.49 21.78 13.41
CA ALA A 190 -4.08 21.52 13.12
C ALA A 190 -3.49 20.42 14.01
N ALA A 191 -3.17 19.27 13.41
CA ALA A 191 -2.48 18.18 14.09
C ALA A 191 -1.00 18.49 14.39
N ALA A 192 -0.54 18.03 15.55
CA ALA A 192 0.85 18.12 15.97
C ALA A 192 1.61 16.83 15.62
N TYR A 193 2.56 16.93 14.70
CA TYR A 193 3.39 15.81 14.24
C TYR A 193 4.75 15.81 14.93
N SER A 194 5.28 14.61 15.18
CA SER A 194 6.53 14.42 15.89
C SER A 194 7.75 14.38 14.97
N MET A 195 7.61 13.94 13.72
CA MET A 195 8.68 13.73 12.74
C MET A 195 8.31 14.27 11.35
N LEU A 196 7.16 13.87 10.82
CA LEU A 196 6.60 14.33 9.56
C LEU A 196 5.93 15.70 9.74
N THR A 197 5.43 16.29 8.66
CA THR A 197 4.81 17.62 8.69
C THR A 197 3.44 17.61 8.03
N ALA A 198 2.61 18.62 8.32
CA ALA A 198 1.35 18.80 7.61
C ALA A 198 1.55 18.94 6.08
N GLY A 199 2.65 19.59 5.67
CA GLY A 199 3.03 19.70 4.25
C GLY A 199 3.33 18.34 3.62
N PHE A 200 4.09 17.48 4.31
CA PHE A 200 4.36 16.11 3.87
C PHE A 200 3.06 15.35 3.62
N PHE A 201 2.12 15.38 4.57
CA PHE A 201 0.89 14.61 4.46
C PHE A 201 -0.02 15.14 3.35
N ARG A 202 -0.16 16.47 3.22
CA ARG A 202 -0.93 17.07 2.12
C ARG A 202 -0.37 16.67 0.76
N GLU A 203 0.93 16.87 0.54
CA GLU A 203 1.55 16.54 -0.73
C GLU A 203 1.51 15.04 -1.06
N ALA A 204 1.61 14.17 -0.04
CA ALA A 204 1.47 12.74 -0.22
C ALA A 204 0.03 12.35 -0.53
N PHE A 205 -0.95 12.92 0.18
CA PHE A 205 -2.36 12.67 -0.04
C PHE A 205 -2.77 13.07 -1.46
N ASP A 206 -2.43 14.29 -1.87
CA ASP A 206 -2.73 14.80 -3.22
C ASP A 206 -2.09 13.91 -4.31
N ALA A 207 -0.85 13.46 -4.10
CA ALA A 207 -0.16 12.59 -5.05
C ALA A 207 -0.80 11.20 -5.16
N VAL A 208 -1.31 10.64 -4.05
CA VAL A 208 -2.04 9.37 -4.06
C VAL A 208 -3.38 9.54 -4.78
N GLU A 209 -4.14 10.59 -4.48
CA GLU A 209 -5.42 10.88 -5.14
C GLU A 209 -5.26 10.98 -6.66
N SER A 210 -4.29 11.78 -7.14
CA SER A 210 -4.02 11.91 -8.57
C SER A 210 -3.62 10.58 -9.20
N LEU A 211 -2.71 9.84 -8.57
CA LEU A 211 -2.25 8.55 -9.10
C LEU A 211 -3.39 7.53 -9.21
N MET A 212 -4.23 7.40 -8.17
CA MET A 212 -5.36 6.47 -8.18
C MET A 212 -6.39 6.86 -9.24
N ALA A 213 -6.80 8.14 -9.27
CA ALA A 213 -7.79 8.63 -10.23
C ALA A 213 -7.32 8.43 -11.69
N GLU A 214 -6.08 8.82 -12.01
CA GLU A 214 -5.50 8.64 -13.34
C GLU A 214 -5.40 7.17 -13.73
N SER A 215 -4.94 6.31 -12.81
CA SER A 215 -4.75 4.88 -13.09
C SER A 215 -6.07 4.15 -13.29
N LEU A 216 -7.07 4.44 -12.46
CA LEU A 216 -8.41 3.86 -12.57
C LEU A 216 -9.13 4.35 -13.83
N ALA A 217 -9.06 5.65 -14.15
CA ALA A 217 -9.63 6.20 -15.36
C ALA A 217 -8.99 5.62 -16.63
N ALA A 218 -7.65 5.47 -16.63
CA ALA A 218 -6.95 4.81 -17.73
C ALA A 218 -7.32 3.33 -17.84
N TYR A 219 -7.56 2.64 -16.71
CA TYR A 219 -8.08 1.27 -16.73
C TYR A 219 -9.47 1.23 -17.36
N ALA A 220 -10.39 2.08 -16.92
CA ALA A 220 -11.75 2.15 -17.42
C ALA A 220 -11.81 2.46 -18.91
N ALA A 221 -10.91 3.33 -19.39
CA ALA A 221 -10.76 3.68 -20.81
C ALA A 221 -10.07 2.57 -21.64
N GLY A 222 -9.56 1.51 -21.01
CA GLY A 222 -8.79 0.45 -21.67
C GLY A 222 -7.42 0.89 -22.17
N THR A 223 -6.91 2.04 -21.70
CA THR A 223 -5.61 2.60 -22.07
C THR A 223 -4.50 2.23 -21.09
N PHE A 224 -4.84 1.66 -19.93
CA PHE A 224 -3.88 1.17 -18.97
C PHE A 224 -3.20 -0.12 -19.48
N ALA A 225 -2.13 0.05 -20.24
CA ALA A 225 -1.44 -1.04 -20.92
C ALA A 225 -0.61 -1.91 -19.95
N ARG A 226 -0.32 -3.14 -20.39
CA ARG A 226 0.71 -4.01 -19.80
C ARG A 226 2.07 -3.31 -19.89
N GLY A 227 2.57 -2.80 -18.77
CA GLY A 227 3.83 -2.04 -18.69
C GLY A 227 3.77 -0.57 -19.17
N GLY A 228 2.58 0.06 -19.20
CA GLY A 228 2.36 1.35 -19.89
C GLY A 228 2.06 2.59 -19.05
N GLY A 229 2.31 2.58 -17.73
CA GLY A 229 2.32 3.84 -16.98
C GLY A 229 3.66 4.54 -17.15
N SER A 230 3.70 5.70 -17.80
CA SER A 230 4.87 6.60 -17.88
C SER A 230 5.32 7.18 -16.53
N GLY A 231 4.80 6.67 -15.41
CA GLY A 231 5.32 6.91 -14.08
C GLY A 231 6.58 6.09 -13.88
N VAL A 232 7.74 6.73 -14.06
CA VAL A 232 8.99 6.31 -13.43
C VAL A 232 8.66 5.87 -12.00
N GLN A 233 8.72 4.56 -11.72
CA GLN A 233 8.95 4.12 -10.34
C GLN A 233 10.22 4.86 -9.92
N PRO A 234 10.21 5.69 -8.86
CA PRO A 234 11.44 6.31 -8.41
C PRO A 234 12.34 5.16 -7.99
N SER A 235 13.27 4.82 -8.89
CA SER A 235 14.24 3.78 -8.62
C SER A 235 15.04 4.27 -7.43
N GLY A 236 14.84 3.64 -6.27
CA GLY A 236 15.88 3.56 -5.27
C GLY A 236 17.07 2.95 -5.99
N GLN A 237 18.02 3.79 -6.41
CA GLN A 237 19.24 3.36 -7.06
C GLN A 237 19.91 2.34 -6.14
N GLY A 238 19.80 1.07 -6.50
CA GLY A 238 20.63 0.00 -5.97
C GLY A 238 22.07 0.35 -6.32
N VAL A 239 22.82 0.78 -5.32
CA VAL A 239 24.27 0.90 -5.41
C VAL A 239 24.79 -0.49 -5.75
N ARG A 240 25.27 -0.66 -7.00
CA ARG A 240 26.12 -1.79 -7.36
C ARG A 240 27.42 -1.66 -6.57
N VAL A 241 27.49 -2.31 -5.41
CA VAL A 241 28.78 -2.59 -4.78
C VAL A 241 29.41 -3.71 -5.60
N GLY A 242 30.40 -3.35 -6.41
CA GLY A 242 31.20 -4.29 -7.17
C GLY A 242 31.90 -5.27 -6.23
N SER A 243 31.50 -6.53 -6.30
CA SER A 243 32.23 -7.67 -5.76
C SER A 243 33.55 -7.81 -6.51
N ARG A 244 34.63 -7.27 -5.94
CA ARG A 244 35.98 -7.75 -6.29
C ARG A 244 36.18 -9.08 -5.60
N CYS A 245 36.15 -10.16 -6.39
CA CYS A 245 36.63 -11.46 -6.00
C CYS A 245 38.06 -11.34 -5.45
N ALA A 246 38.25 -11.78 -4.22
CA ALA A 246 39.54 -12.19 -3.72
C ALA A 246 39.91 -13.52 -4.41
N GLN A 247 41.00 -13.52 -5.19
CA GLN A 247 41.75 -14.72 -5.49
C GLN A 247 43.03 -14.67 -4.63
N GLY A 248 43.15 -15.63 -3.72
CA GLY A 248 44.42 -15.95 -3.08
C GLY A 248 45.32 -16.69 -4.06
N ASP A 249 46.63 -16.43 -3.98
CA ASP A 249 47.64 -17.41 -3.59
C ASP A 249 49.03 -16.98 -4.05
N GLY A 250 50.03 -17.28 -3.22
CA GLY A 250 51.43 -17.36 -3.64
C GLY A 250 52.37 -16.27 -3.12
N ARG A 251 52.71 -16.29 -1.82
CA ARG A 251 53.99 -15.76 -1.34
C ARG A 251 54.85 -16.90 -0.83
N ALA A 252 55.71 -17.40 -1.71
CA ALA A 252 56.96 -18.05 -1.34
C ALA A 252 58.08 -17.05 -1.69
N MET A 253 58.86 -16.62 -0.71
CA MET A 253 60.18 -16.02 -0.92
C MET A 253 61.10 -16.60 0.14
N GLN A 254 62.07 -17.36 -0.37
CA GLN A 254 63.20 -17.93 0.34
C GLN A 254 64.20 -16.82 0.74
N GLY A 255 65.11 -17.16 1.66
CA GLY A 255 66.07 -16.26 2.29
C GLY A 255 67.29 -15.88 1.45
N GLY A 256 68.26 -15.27 2.14
CA GLY A 256 69.55 -14.78 1.65
C GLY A 256 69.76 -13.34 2.14
N GLU A 257 70.38 -13.13 3.30
CA GLU A 257 71.82 -12.98 3.54
C GLU A 257 72.35 -11.56 3.28
N GLU A 258 73.15 -11.12 4.27
CA GLU A 258 73.94 -9.88 4.44
C GLU A 258 73.23 -8.55 4.75
#